data_AF-A0AAW3URK9-F1
#
_entry.id   AF-A0AAW3URK9-F1
#
_cell.length_a   1.000
_cell.length_b   1.000
_cell.length_c   1.000
_cell.angle_alpha   90.00
_cell.angle_beta   90.00
_cell.angle_gamma   90.00
#
_symmetry.space_group_name_H-M   'P 1'
#
loop_
_entity.id
_entity.type
_entity.pdbx_description
1 polymer ?
#
loop_
_entity_poly.entity_id
_entity_poly.type
_entity_poly.pdbx_seq_one_letter_code
_entity_poly.pdbx_strand_id
1 'polypeptide(L)' 'MATPNVDSDIVKEIAAKTNTPVETVSRMYEETWAEYSEGARIMDYLSVLVARRVRDNLLRWKQEMH' A
#
# COMPACT_ATOMS: atom_id res chain seq x y z
N MET A 1 0.50 16.15 -8.52
CA MET A 1 1.58 16.24 -7.52
C MET A 1 1.18 15.33 -6.37
N ALA A 2 1.78 14.14 -6.25
CA ALA A 2 1.53 13.24 -5.13
C ALA A 2 2.06 13.93 -3.86
N THR A 3 1.23 14.06 -2.84
CA THR A 3 1.64 14.62 -1.54
C THR A 3 2.51 13.58 -0.83
N PRO A 4 3.84 13.73 -0.80
CA PRO A 4 4.74 12.67 -0.33
C PRO A 4 4.55 12.32 1.15
N ASN A 5 3.93 13.22 1.92
CA ASN A 5 3.67 13.01 3.35
C ASN A 5 2.52 12.03 3.59
N VAL A 6 1.48 12.04 2.75
CA VAL A 6 0.29 11.20 2.96
C VAL A 6 0.62 9.72 2.72
N ASP A 7 1.39 9.43 1.67
CA ASP A 7 1.80 8.05 1.35
C ASP A 7 2.74 7.48 2.43
N SER A 8 3.65 8.29 2.98
CA SER A 8 4.55 7.88 4.06
C SER A 8 3.80 7.50 5.35
N ASP A 9 2.78 8.27 5.71
CA ASP A 9 1.99 8.01 6.92
C ASP A 9 1.11 6.76 6.76
N ILE A 10 0.53 6.56 5.57
CA ILE A 10 -0.23 5.35 5.23
C ILE A 10 0.67 4.10 5.32
N VAL A 11 1.88 4.15 4.74
CA VAL A 11 2.82 3.01 4.78
C VAL A 11 3.21 2.66 6.21
N LYS A 12 3.49 3.67 7.05
CA LYS A 12 3.80 3.46 8.49
C LYS A 12 2.61 2.88 9.25
N GLU A 13 1.40 3.37 8.99
CA GLU A 13 0.18 2.87 9.62
C GLU A 13 -0.06 1.39 9.28
N ILE A 14 0.09 1.03 8.00
CA ILE A 14 -0.06 -0.35 7.54
C ILE A 14 0.99 -1.24 8.20
N ALA A 15 2.26 -0.85 8.16
CA ALA A 15 3.37 -1.59 8.78
C ALA A 15 3.12 -1.86 10.27
N ALA A 16 2.66 -0.85 11.02
CA ALA A 16 2.33 -0.99 12.44
C ALA A 16 1.16 -1.96 12.68
N LYS A 17 0.10 -1.89 11.85
CA LYS A 17 -1.08 -2.75 11.98
C LYS A 17 -0.82 -4.20 11.60
N THR A 18 0.03 -4.44 10.60
CA THR A 18 0.33 -5.79 10.09
C THR A 18 1.55 -6.41 10.74
N ASN A 19 2.26 -5.66 11.60
CA ASN A 19 3.56 -6.05 12.18
C ASN A 19 4.56 -6.47 11.09
N THR A 20 4.60 -5.70 10.01
CA THR A 20 5.46 -5.94 8.84
C THR A 20 6.48 -4.81 8.73
N PRO A 21 7.74 -5.07 8.30
CA PRO A 21 8.72 -4.01 8.10
C PRO A 21 8.24 -2.93 7.13
N VAL A 22 8.45 -1.66 7.49
CA VAL A 22 8.07 -0.49 6.68
C VAL A 22 8.63 -0.58 5.25
N GLU A 23 9.85 -1.06 5.09
CA GLU A 23 10.48 -1.26 3.78
C GLU A 23 9.71 -2.24 2.89
N THR A 24 9.21 -3.34 3.46
CA THR A 24 8.40 -4.34 2.73
C THR A 24 7.07 -3.73 2.32
N VAL A 25 6.42 -3.00 3.22
CA VAL A 25 5.16 -2.32 2.93
C VAL A 25 5.33 -1.23 1.88
N SER A 26 6.43 -0.45 1.94
CA SER A 26 6.74 0.60 0.96
C SER A 26 6.91 0.02 -0.44
N ARG A 27 7.66 -1.07 -0.57
CA ARG A 27 7.85 -1.76 -1.85
C ARG A 27 6.52 -2.27 -2.41
N MET A 28 5.70 -2.93 -1.60
CA MET A 28 4.38 -3.39 -2.04
C MET A 28 3.45 -2.23 -2.43
N TYR A 29 3.55 -1.10 -1.72
CA TYR A 29 2.78 0.10 -2.04
C TYR A 29 3.18 0.68 -3.40
N GLU A 30 4.49 0.80 -3.66
CA GLU A 30 5.02 1.27 -4.96
C GLU A 30 4.66 0.34 -6.11
N GLU A 31 4.81 -0.99 -5.93
CA GLU A 31 4.43 -2.01 -6.92
C GLU A 31 2.94 -1.91 -7.25
N THR A 32 2.08 -1.86 -6.22
CA THR A 32 0.62 -1.76 -6.40
C THR A 32 0.21 -0.42 -7.00
N TRP A 33 0.91 0.67 -6.64
CA TRP A 33 0.69 1.99 -7.23
C TRP A 33 1.01 1.99 -8.72
N ALA A 34 2.14 1.40 -9.13
CA ALA A 34 2.51 1.29 -10.54
C ALA A 34 1.43 0.54 -11.32
N GLU A 35 0.99 -0.62 -10.84
CA GLU A 35 -0.09 -1.41 -11.44
C GLU A 35 -1.39 -0.61 -11.58
N TYR A 36 -1.81 0.11 -10.53
CA TYR A 36 -3.10 0.81 -10.56
C TYR A 36 -3.03 2.14 -11.30
N SER A 37 -1.85 2.76 -11.36
CA SER A 37 -1.63 3.98 -12.13
C SER A 37 -1.63 3.71 -13.64
N GLU A 38 -1.34 2.48 -14.05
CA GLU A 38 -1.36 2.09 -15.45
C GLU A 38 -2.79 2.12 -16.01
N GLY A 39 -3.06 3.06 -16.92
CA GLY A 39 -4.37 3.24 -17.55
C GLY A 39 -5.40 3.99 -16.69
N ALA A 40 -5.04 4.42 -15.47
CA ALA A 40 -5.93 5.21 -14.63
C ALA A 40 -6.09 6.64 -15.16
N ARG A 41 -7.35 7.07 -15.33
CA ARG A 41 -7.69 8.46 -15.70
C ARG A 41 -7.80 9.39 -14.50
N ILE A 42 -8.05 8.84 -13.29
CA ILE A 42 -8.22 9.58 -12.05
C ILE A 42 -7.26 9.01 -11.02
N MET A 43 -6.35 9.85 -10.52
CA MET A 43 -5.31 9.45 -9.57
C MET A 43 -5.64 9.83 -8.12
N ASP A 44 -6.64 10.71 -7.91
CA ASP A 44 -6.93 11.30 -6.59
C ASP A 44 -7.33 10.26 -5.54
N TYR A 45 -7.90 9.12 -5.98
CA TYR A 45 -8.33 8.03 -5.10
C TYR A 45 -7.36 6.84 -5.11
N LEU A 46 -6.28 6.93 -5.87
CA LEU A 46 -5.37 5.81 -6.07
C LEU A 46 -4.70 5.40 -4.76
N SER A 47 -4.31 6.37 -3.93
CA SER A 47 -3.71 6.13 -2.61
C SER A 47 -4.60 5.26 -1.71
N VAL A 48 -5.92 5.51 -1.70
CA VAL A 48 -6.88 4.73 -0.92
C VAL A 48 -6.99 3.29 -1.43
N LEU A 49 -7.03 3.12 -2.76
CA LEU A 49 -7.11 1.81 -3.40
C LEU A 49 -5.85 0.99 -3.16
N VAL A 50 -4.69 1.60 -3.35
CA VAL A 50 -3.38 1.00 -3.11
C VAL A 50 -3.25 0.61 -1.63
N ALA A 51 -3.56 1.52 -0.70
CA ALA A 51 -3.53 1.25 0.74
C ALA A 51 -4.45 0.08 1.16
N ARG A 52 -5.64 -0.03 0.54
CA ARG A 52 -6.54 -1.16 0.77
C ARG A 52 -5.91 -2.47 0.27
N ARG A 53 -5.41 -2.48 -0.97
CA ARG A 53 -4.83 -3.66 -1.60
C ARG A 53 -3.61 -4.19 -0.85
N VAL A 54 -2.72 -3.31 -0.40
CA VAL A 54 -1.54 -3.68 0.40
C VAL A 54 -1.96 -4.33 1.73
N ARG A 55 -2.94 -3.77 2.44
CA ARG A 55 -3.48 -4.38 3.67
C ARG A 55 -4.05 -5.77 3.43
N ASP A 56 -4.88 -5.92 2.40
CA ASP A 56 -5.51 -7.21 2.08
C ASP A 56 -4.47 -8.28 1.70
N ASN A 57 -3.41 -7.89 0.98
CA ASN A 57 -2.32 -8.81 0.64
C ASN A 57 -1.53 -9.25 1.88
N LEU A 58 -1.17 -8.31 2.76
CA LEU A 58 -0.45 -8.62 4.00
C LEU A 58 -1.28 -9.49 4.95
N LEU A 59 -2.60 -9.24 5.04
CA LEU A 59 -3.50 -10.08 5.83
C LEU A 59 -3.58 -11.50 5.27
N ARG A 60 -3.68 -11.65 3.94
CA ARG A 60 -3.66 -12.98 3.29
C ARG A 60 -2.36 -13.72 3.52
N TRP A 61 -1.21 -13.07 3.33
CA TRP A 61 0.10 -13.67 3.62
C TRP A 61 0.23 -14.13 5.07
N LYS A 62 -0.30 -13.36 6.03
CA LYS A 62 -0.30 -13.76 7.44
C LYS A 62 -1.19 -14.98 7.73
N GLN A 63 -2.29 -15.15 6.98
CA GLN A 63 -3.17 -16.32 7.09
C GLN A 63 -2.57 -17.56 6.42
N GLU A 64 -1.89 -17.42 5.29
CA GLU A 64 -1.21 -18.53 4.60
C GLU A 64 0.01 -19.06 5.36
N MET A 65 0.60 -18.24 6.24
CA MET A 65 1.74 -18.60 7.09
C MET A 65 1.34 -19.23 8.44
N HIS A 66 0.05 -19.35 8.75
CA HIS A 66 -0.48 -20.06 9.93
C HIS A 66 -1.08 -21.40 9.53
#